data_AF-A0A8X6N709-F1
#
_entry.id   AF-A0A8X6N709-F1
#
_cell.length_a   1.000
_cell.length_b   1.000
_cell.length_c   1.000
_cell.angle_alpha   90.00
_cell.angle_beta   90.00
_cell.angle_gamma   90.00
#
_symmetry.space_group_name_H-M   'P 1'
#
loop_
_entity.id
_entity.type
_entity.pdbx_description
1 polymer ?
#
loop_
_entity_poly.entity_id
_entity_poly.type
_entity_poly.pdbx_seq_one_letter_code
_entity_poly.pdbx_strand_id
1 'polypeptide(L)'
;MGNSKRRISVKRKRQFRGNGFTKNDSKNSTVTANASASKLNLSAILDEEIAEYENKPLTGNRIIDIELLLCSILQLCCPKCFHDGLLLHEDSRYGLCSSFAIKCKHCDFCTGFSSSKKTLNYPEINARFVYAMRQIGKGFSAAYKLCATLNLPRLSKTAYTNHENKLMSVISEVSELSMQKAAKEVLNIHPSKNKLAECGVSVDGTWQRRGYTSMNGCVAALSIGTGKVVDIEIMSSYCPTYRKLSKMPKGIVSETLEADHVCRSNFKGSSLKMKAVGANRIFKRSIVKRGLKYSHYYGDGDSKGFISVKDTYGKDSVTKQECIGHVQKRVGARLGKLK
;
A
#
# COMPACT_ATOMS: atom_id res chain seq x y z
N MET A 1 6.26 -58.42 -16.94
CA MET A 1 6.28 -58.11 -15.49
C MET A 1 6.97 -56.75 -15.32
N GLY A 2 6.41 -55.65 -14.81
CA GLY A 2 5.08 -55.28 -14.37
C GLY A 2 4.95 -53.75 -14.51
N ASN A 3 3.81 -53.29 -15.03
CA ASN A 3 3.51 -51.87 -15.24
C ASN A 3 3.12 -51.18 -13.92
N SER A 4 3.93 -50.25 -13.42
CA SER A 4 3.54 -49.38 -12.29
C SER A 4 2.78 -48.15 -12.78
N LYS A 5 1.44 -48.24 -12.76
CA LYS A 5 0.54 -47.10 -12.95
C LYS A 5 0.56 -46.23 -11.68
N ARG A 6 1.20 -45.06 -11.73
CA ARG A 6 1.07 -44.03 -10.67
C ARG A 6 -0.37 -43.51 -10.64
N ARG A 7 -1.12 -43.87 -9.59
CA ARG A 7 -2.43 -43.28 -9.26
C ARG A 7 -2.25 -41.82 -8.85
N ILE A 8 -2.82 -40.90 -9.62
CA ILE A 8 -2.97 -39.49 -9.26
C ILE A 8 -4.06 -39.39 -8.19
N SER A 9 -3.73 -38.92 -6.99
CA SER A 9 -4.73 -38.71 -5.93
C SER A 9 -5.52 -37.43 -6.20
N VAL A 10 -6.83 -37.59 -6.42
CA VAL A 10 -7.77 -36.48 -6.54
C VAL A 10 -8.02 -35.91 -5.15
N LYS A 11 -7.50 -34.71 -4.85
CA LYS A 11 -7.85 -33.98 -3.62
C LYS A 11 -9.33 -33.60 -3.68
N ARG A 12 -10.17 -34.25 -2.86
CA ARG A 12 -11.58 -33.86 -2.63
C ARG A 12 -11.62 -32.41 -2.11
N LYS A 13 -12.45 -31.57 -2.74
CA LYS A 13 -12.78 -30.21 -2.25
C LYS A 13 -13.41 -30.33 -0.85
N ARG A 14 -12.81 -29.71 0.16
CA ARG A 14 -13.46 -29.53 1.47
C ARG A 14 -14.64 -28.57 1.31
N GLN A 15 -15.83 -29.00 1.68
CA GLN A 15 -16.99 -28.12 1.84
C GLN A 15 -16.79 -27.24 3.09
N PHE A 16 -16.92 -25.93 2.92
CA PHE A 16 -16.93 -24.96 4.00
C PHE A 16 -18.31 -25.01 4.67
N ARG A 17 -18.37 -25.46 5.94
CA ARG A 17 -19.57 -25.30 6.78
C ARG A 17 -19.39 -24.01 7.58
N GLY A 18 -20.34 -23.09 7.42
CA GLY A 18 -20.29 -21.76 7.99
C GLY A 18 -20.29 -21.73 9.52
N ASN A 19 -19.96 -20.55 10.06
CA ASN A 19 -19.84 -20.30 11.49
C ASN A 19 -21.25 -20.15 12.07
N GLY A 20 -21.76 -21.19 12.71
CA GLY A 20 -23.00 -21.12 13.50
C GLY A 20 -22.74 -20.38 14.81
N PHE A 21 -23.22 -19.13 14.91
CA PHE A 21 -23.41 -18.46 16.19
C PHE A 21 -24.92 -18.37 16.45
N THR A 22 -25.36 -19.14 17.43
CA THR A 22 -26.67 -19.08 18.07
C THR A 22 -26.75 -17.81 18.94
N LYS A 23 -27.84 -17.05 18.79
CA LYS A 23 -28.23 -15.99 19.73
C LYS A 23 -28.83 -16.66 20.97
N ASN A 24 -28.33 -16.31 22.15
CA ASN A 24 -29.09 -16.47 23.38
C ASN A 24 -29.27 -15.08 24.00
N ASP A 25 -30.53 -14.65 24.04
CA ASP A 25 -31.03 -13.60 24.90
C ASP A 25 -31.07 -14.12 26.34
N SER A 26 -30.57 -13.34 27.30
CA SER A 26 -31.05 -13.41 28.68
C SER A 26 -30.92 -12.04 29.32
N LYS A 27 -32.08 -11.50 29.67
CA LYS A 27 -32.29 -10.30 30.45
C LYS A 27 -31.75 -10.52 31.87
N ASN A 28 -31.10 -9.52 32.45
CA ASN A 28 -31.31 -9.21 33.86
C ASN A 28 -31.13 -7.70 34.10
N SER A 29 -32.17 -7.16 34.71
CA SER A 29 -32.39 -5.75 35.05
C SER A 29 -31.75 -5.43 36.39
N THR A 30 -31.11 -4.26 36.50
CA THR A 30 -31.09 -3.48 37.75
C THR A 30 -30.98 -2.00 37.41
N VAL A 31 -31.88 -1.20 38.00
CA VAL A 31 -32.07 0.24 37.81
C VAL A 31 -31.66 0.96 39.09
N THR A 32 -31.14 2.19 38.93
CA THR A 32 -30.94 3.29 39.92
C THR A 32 -29.87 3.08 41.03
N ALA A 33 -29.09 4.07 41.50
CA ALA A 33 -29.27 5.53 41.53
C ALA A 33 -27.94 6.34 41.62
N ASN A 34 -28.04 7.56 41.09
CA ASN A 34 -27.53 8.89 41.48
C ASN A 34 -26.14 9.15 42.12
N ALA A 35 -25.54 10.20 41.54
CA ALA A 35 -24.45 11.00 42.05
C ALA A 35 -24.77 11.70 43.38
N SER A 36 -23.80 11.71 44.30
CA SER A 36 -23.50 12.91 45.08
C SER A 36 -22.08 12.85 45.65
N ALA A 37 -21.44 14.01 45.64
CA ALA A 37 -20.06 14.24 45.97
C ALA A 37 -19.72 13.89 47.43
N SER A 38 -18.67 13.11 47.63
CA SER A 38 -17.80 13.26 48.80
C SER A 38 -16.40 13.57 48.27
N LYS A 39 -15.80 14.63 48.81
CA LYS A 39 -14.46 15.11 48.49
C LYS A 39 -13.44 13.99 48.77
N LEU A 40 -13.19 13.14 47.78
CA LEU A 40 -12.01 12.28 47.77
C LEU A 40 -10.82 13.17 47.44
N ASN A 41 -9.75 13.00 48.21
CA ASN A 41 -8.52 13.78 48.12
C ASN A 41 -7.83 13.47 46.78
N LEU A 42 -8.30 14.11 45.71
CA LEU A 42 -7.92 13.82 44.33
C LEU A 42 -6.41 14.01 44.12
N SER A 43 -5.76 14.90 44.88
CA SER A 43 -4.32 15.07 44.87
C SER A 43 -3.58 13.85 45.42
N ALA A 44 -4.03 13.26 46.53
CA ALA A 44 -3.39 12.06 47.11
C ALA A 44 -3.59 10.82 46.22
N ILE A 45 -4.75 10.71 45.57
CA ILE A 45 -5.01 9.63 44.59
C ILE A 45 -4.16 9.84 43.33
N LEU A 46 -4.01 11.08 42.86
CA LEU A 46 -3.11 11.40 41.75
C LEU A 46 -1.65 11.15 42.12
N ASP A 47 -1.21 11.50 43.33
CA ASP A 47 0.15 11.29 43.80
C ASP A 47 0.46 9.79 44.00
N GLU A 48 -0.50 9.00 44.50
CA GLU A 48 -0.40 7.54 44.58
C GLU A 48 -0.44 6.88 43.18
N GLU A 49 -1.30 7.34 42.27
CA GLU A 49 -1.33 6.86 40.87
C GLU A 49 -0.05 7.22 40.10
N ILE A 50 0.55 8.39 40.39
CA ILE A 50 1.84 8.82 39.83
C ILE A 50 2.98 7.96 40.39
N ALA A 51 3.03 7.73 41.70
CA ALA A 51 4.04 6.89 42.35
C ALA A 51 3.96 5.40 41.91
N GLU A 52 2.74 4.89 41.66
CA GLU A 52 2.53 3.54 41.14
C GLU A 52 2.89 3.42 39.64
N TYR A 53 2.87 4.53 38.89
CA TYR A 53 3.34 4.61 37.50
C TYR A 53 4.87 4.66 37.39
N GLU A 54 5.55 5.28 38.36
CA GLU A 54 7.02 5.41 38.35
C GLU A 54 7.77 4.08 38.57
N ASN A 55 7.10 3.04 39.09
CA ASN A 55 7.73 1.76 39.44
C ASN A 55 7.25 0.54 38.64
N LYS A 56 6.45 0.71 37.58
CA LYS A 56 6.09 -0.43 36.71
C LYS A 56 7.32 -0.86 35.88
N PRO A 57 7.68 -2.16 35.88
CA PRO A 57 8.80 -2.62 35.08
C PRO A 57 8.53 -2.35 33.59
N LEU A 58 9.51 -1.76 32.91
CA LEU A 58 9.45 -1.58 31.47
C LEU A 58 9.41 -2.95 30.79
N THR A 59 8.26 -3.30 30.22
CA THR A 59 8.01 -4.62 29.64
C THR A 59 7.51 -4.55 28.19
N GLY A 60 7.59 -5.69 27.51
CA GLY A 60 7.14 -5.88 26.13
C GLY A 60 8.20 -5.54 25.08
N ASN A 61 7.87 -5.75 23.81
CA ASN A 61 8.84 -5.67 22.73
C ASN A 61 8.84 -4.28 22.08
N ARG A 62 10.02 -3.75 21.75
CA ARG A 62 10.20 -2.47 21.03
C ARG A 62 11.15 -2.65 19.86
N ILE A 63 10.92 -1.86 18.81
CA ILE A 63 11.86 -1.74 17.70
C ILE A 63 12.64 -0.45 17.93
N ILE A 64 13.96 -0.59 18.03
CA ILE A 64 14.88 0.51 18.28
C ILE A 64 15.94 0.53 17.17
N ASP A 65 16.17 1.70 16.59
CA ASP A 65 17.28 1.94 15.69
C ASP A 65 18.62 1.76 16.44
N ILE A 66 19.52 0.95 15.90
CA ILE A 66 20.77 0.58 16.57
C ILE A 66 21.67 1.80 16.82
N GLU A 67 21.70 2.77 15.91
CA GLU A 67 22.50 3.99 16.08
C GLU A 67 21.98 4.82 17.26
N LEU A 68 20.66 4.96 17.38
CA LEU A 68 20.03 5.66 18.51
C LEU A 68 20.24 4.92 19.83
N LEU A 69 20.19 3.59 19.80
CA LEU A 69 20.46 2.75 20.97
C LEU A 69 21.92 2.92 21.43
N LEU A 70 22.89 2.87 20.52
CA LEU A 70 24.31 3.03 20.83
C LEU A 70 24.59 4.42 21.40
N CYS A 71 24.05 5.48 20.80
CA CYS A 71 24.16 6.84 21.35
C CYS A 71 23.64 6.95 22.80
N SER A 72 22.71 6.08 23.19
CA SER A 72 22.07 6.09 24.51
C SER A 72 22.76 5.16 25.53
N ILE A 73 23.36 4.05 25.10
CA ILE A 73 23.98 3.02 25.96
C ILE A 73 25.44 3.32 26.33
N LEU A 74 26.13 4.22 25.61
CA LEU A 74 27.52 4.58 25.93
C LEU A 74 27.72 5.17 27.35
N GLN A 75 26.62 5.47 28.06
CA GLN A 75 26.62 5.93 29.44
C GLN A 75 26.45 4.73 30.40
N LEU A 76 27.56 4.14 30.86
CA LEU A 76 27.53 3.11 31.91
C LEU A 76 27.27 3.70 33.31
N CYS A 77 27.70 4.95 33.51
CA CYS A 77 27.48 5.73 34.73
C CYS A 77 26.80 7.05 34.38
N CYS A 78 26.17 7.67 35.38
CA CYS A 78 25.63 9.01 35.21
C CYS A 78 26.75 10.01 34.85
N PRO A 79 26.64 10.79 33.76
CA PRO A 79 27.67 11.74 33.38
C PRO A 79 27.78 12.95 34.31
N LYS A 80 26.82 13.14 35.23
CA LYS A 80 26.81 14.25 36.21
C LYS A 80 27.42 13.85 37.55
N CYS A 81 27.02 12.72 38.12
CA CYS A 81 27.47 12.29 39.46
C CYS A 81 28.37 11.04 39.46
N PHE A 82 28.64 10.44 38.29
CA PHE A 82 29.49 9.26 38.11
C PHE A 82 29.07 7.98 38.86
N HIS A 83 27.93 8.00 39.56
CA HIS A 83 27.32 6.81 40.13
C HIS A 83 26.66 5.92 39.06
N ASP A 84 26.57 4.64 39.38
CA ASP A 84 25.66 3.71 38.72
C ASP A 84 24.19 4.05 39.06
N GLY A 85 23.24 3.36 38.44
CA GLY A 85 21.81 3.65 38.68
C GLY A 85 21.17 4.59 37.65
N LEU A 86 21.63 4.53 36.40
CA LEU A 86 20.83 5.01 35.27
C LEU A 86 19.65 4.06 35.02
N LEU A 87 18.44 4.61 34.97
CA LEU A 87 17.20 3.90 34.70
C LEU A 87 16.60 4.33 33.37
N LEU A 88 16.15 3.36 32.58
CA LEU A 88 15.43 3.60 31.34
C LEU A 88 13.92 3.63 31.60
N HIS A 89 13.28 4.75 31.26
CA HIS A 89 11.84 4.95 31.30
C HIS A 89 11.30 5.17 29.89
N GLU A 90 10.06 4.77 29.64
CA GLU A 90 9.34 5.05 28.39
C GLU A 90 8.27 6.11 28.65
N ASP A 91 8.52 7.35 28.22
CA ASP A 91 7.63 8.49 28.47
C ASP A 91 6.35 8.42 27.65
N SER A 92 6.45 7.95 26.40
CA SER A 92 5.32 7.95 25.46
C SER A 92 5.50 6.99 24.29
N ARG A 93 4.39 6.64 23.64
CA ARG A 93 4.35 5.78 22.45
C ARG A 93 3.59 6.43 21.32
N TYR A 94 4.19 6.43 20.13
CA TYR A 94 3.61 6.91 18.89
C TYR A 94 3.68 5.80 17.84
N GLY A 95 2.67 4.92 17.84
CA GLY A 95 2.68 3.75 16.97
C GLY A 95 3.77 2.76 17.38
N LEU A 96 4.69 2.46 16.47
CA LEU A 96 5.88 1.62 16.72
C LEU A 96 7.06 2.41 17.30
N CYS A 97 6.98 3.74 17.35
CA CYS A 97 8.02 4.58 17.93
C CYS A 97 7.75 4.81 19.41
N SER A 98 8.78 4.64 20.23
CA SER A 98 8.75 4.98 21.66
C SER A 98 9.65 6.16 21.93
N SER A 99 9.23 7.02 22.85
CA SER A 99 10.10 8.04 23.46
C SER A 99 10.58 7.49 24.79
N PHE A 100 11.89 7.51 25.01
CA PHE A 100 12.54 7.05 26.22
C PHE A 100 13.24 8.19 26.93
N ALA A 101 13.34 8.07 28.25
CA ALA A 101 14.17 8.91 29.10
C ALA A 101 15.11 8.03 29.93
N ILE A 102 16.37 8.42 30.02
CA ILE A 102 17.36 7.85 30.93
C ILE A 102 17.48 8.81 32.12
N LYS A 103 17.14 8.34 33.31
CA LYS A 103 17.15 9.12 34.56
C LYS A 103 18.18 8.55 35.54
N CYS A 104 18.91 9.41 36.25
CA CYS A 104 19.78 8.97 37.34
C CYS A 104 19.00 8.87 38.66
N LYS A 105 19.24 7.82 39.45
CA LYS A 105 18.68 7.69 40.81
C LYS A 105 19.29 8.66 41.84
N HIS A 106 20.52 9.12 41.60
CA HIS A 106 21.32 9.85 42.59
C HIS A 106 21.42 11.35 42.33
N CYS A 107 20.94 11.84 41.18
CA CYS A 107 20.90 13.26 40.85
C CYS A 107 19.79 13.57 39.83
N ASP A 108 19.62 14.83 39.50
CA ASP A 108 18.67 15.40 38.53
C ASP A 108 19.01 15.14 37.05
N PHE A 109 20.01 14.30 36.75
CA PHE A 109 20.35 13.97 35.36
C PHE A 109 19.20 13.22 34.66
N CYS A 110 18.77 13.77 33.52
CA CYS A 110 17.77 13.18 32.64
C CYS A 110 18.13 13.48 31.18
N THR A 111 18.11 12.46 30.33
CA THR A 111 18.27 12.62 28.88
C THR A 111 17.24 11.81 28.12
N GLY A 112 16.67 12.37 27.05
CA GLY A 112 15.62 11.76 26.26
C GLY A 112 16.11 11.32 24.88
N PHE A 113 15.61 10.18 24.40
CA PHE A 113 15.83 9.74 23.02
C PHE A 113 14.58 9.04 22.46
N SER A 114 14.48 8.92 21.14
CA SER A 114 13.39 8.21 20.46
C SER A 114 13.90 6.88 19.90
N SER A 115 13.03 5.88 19.81
CA SER A 115 13.38 4.56 19.26
C SER A 115 13.57 4.57 17.73
N SER A 116 13.17 5.65 17.07
CA SER A 116 13.27 5.84 15.62
C SER A 116 13.66 7.28 15.32
N LYS A 117 14.44 7.47 14.24
CA LYS A 117 14.69 8.79 13.66
C LYS A 117 13.36 9.42 13.21
N LYS A 118 13.31 10.75 13.22
CA LYS A 118 12.17 11.53 12.74
C LYS A 118 12.50 12.11 11.36
N THR A 119 11.58 11.93 10.42
CA THR A 119 11.66 12.53 9.08
C THR A 119 10.40 13.36 8.86
N LEU A 120 10.53 14.65 8.56
CA LEU A 120 9.40 15.58 8.43
C LEU A 120 8.43 15.51 9.63
N ASN A 121 8.98 15.45 10.85
CA ASN A 121 8.25 15.32 12.12
C ASN A 121 7.50 13.99 12.36
N TYR A 122 7.67 12.98 11.49
CA TYR A 122 7.09 11.66 11.70
C TYR A 122 8.16 10.62 12.06
N PRO A 123 7.88 9.70 12.99
CA PRO A 123 8.76 8.57 13.23
C PRO A 123 8.92 7.72 11.97
N GLU A 124 10.15 7.57 11.51
CA GLU A 124 10.48 6.85 10.28
C GLU A 124 9.99 5.39 10.32
N ILE A 125 10.10 4.72 11.47
CA ILE A 125 9.64 3.34 11.66
C ILE A 125 8.16 3.15 11.31
N ASN A 126 7.31 4.13 11.61
CA ASN A 126 5.88 4.06 11.30
C ASN A 126 5.64 4.12 9.79
N ALA A 127 6.33 5.04 9.10
CA ALA A 127 6.24 5.16 7.64
C ALA A 127 6.78 3.91 6.94
N ARG A 128 7.95 3.41 7.38
CA ARG A 128 8.57 2.17 6.87
C ARG A 128 7.67 0.96 7.10
N PHE A 129 7.06 0.84 8.28
CA PHE A 129 6.16 -0.27 8.58
C PHE A 129 4.93 -0.27 7.68
N VAL A 130 4.27 0.88 7.52
CA VAL A 130 3.12 1.01 6.61
C VAL A 130 3.54 0.69 5.17
N TYR A 131 4.69 1.21 4.72
CA TYR A 131 5.23 0.91 3.40
C TYR A 131 5.52 -0.58 3.21
N ALA A 132 6.15 -1.24 4.18
CA ALA A 132 6.44 -2.68 4.13
C ALA A 132 5.16 -3.51 4.02
N MET A 133 4.13 -3.19 4.81
CA MET A 133 2.83 -3.86 4.71
C MET A 133 2.21 -3.69 3.32
N ARG A 134 2.34 -2.51 2.71
CA ARG A 134 1.86 -2.27 1.33
C ARG A 134 2.62 -3.09 0.30
N GLN A 135 3.94 -3.22 0.44
CA GLN A 135 4.78 -4.00 -0.48
C GLN A 135 4.39 -5.47 -0.53
N ILE A 136 3.98 -6.05 0.61
CA ILE A 136 3.49 -7.44 0.67
C ILE A 136 1.99 -7.57 0.37
N GLY A 137 1.35 -6.52 -0.16
CA GLY A 137 -0.07 -6.52 -0.52
C GLY A 137 -1.01 -6.60 0.69
N LYS A 138 -0.58 -6.12 1.86
CA LYS A 138 -1.35 -6.13 3.10
C LYS A 138 -1.69 -4.71 3.56
N GLY A 139 -2.71 -4.61 4.41
CA GLY A 139 -3.18 -3.35 4.99
C GLY A 139 -3.27 -3.43 6.50
N PHE A 140 -3.91 -2.43 7.09
CA PHE A 140 -4.03 -2.25 8.54
C PHE A 140 -4.39 -3.53 9.33
N SER A 141 -5.38 -4.31 8.90
CA SER A 141 -5.80 -5.50 9.66
C SER A 141 -4.70 -6.56 9.80
N ALA A 142 -3.85 -6.70 8.78
CA ALA A 142 -2.70 -7.61 8.86
C ALA A 142 -1.58 -6.98 9.68
N ALA A 143 -1.37 -5.67 9.55
CA ALA A 143 -0.39 -4.92 10.33
C ALA A 143 -0.68 -5.02 11.83
N TYR A 144 -1.96 -4.84 12.19
CA TYR A 144 -2.47 -5.01 13.55
C TYR A 144 -2.18 -6.42 14.10
N LYS A 145 -2.53 -7.46 13.32
CA LYS A 145 -2.29 -8.85 13.72
C LYS A 145 -0.81 -9.13 13.91
N LEU A 146 0.04 -8.64 13.00
CA LEU A 146 1.49 -8.80 13.10
C LEU A 146 2.04 -8.16 14.38
N CYS A 147 1.69 -6.91 14.66
CA CYS A 147 2.11 -6.24 15.90
C CYS A 147 1.62 -7.01 17.14
N ALA A 148 0.36 -7.46 17.16
CA ALA A 148 -0.19 -8.22 18.26
C ALA A 148 0.53 -9.56 18.48
N THR A 149 0.82 -10.29 17.40
CA THR A 149 1.55 -11.58 17.47
C THR A 149 2.99 -11.41 17.96
N LEU A 150 3.65 -10.30 17.60
CA LEU A 150 5.01 -10.00 18.04
C LEU A 150 5.07 -9.26 19.39
N ASN A 151 3.92 -9.04 20.04
CA ASN A 151 3.81 -8.23 21.25
C ASN A 151 4.45 -6.82 21.12
N LEU A 152 4.27 -6.20 19.95
CA LEU A 152 4.74 -4.86 19.62
C LEU A 152 3.65 -3.81 19.84
N PRO A 153 4.03 -2.55 20.14
CA PRO A 153 3.16 -1.40 19.95
C PRO A 153 2.59 -1.35 18.53
N ARG A 154 1.48 -0.63 18.37
CA ARG A 154 0.74 -0.60 17.10
C ARG A 154 0.29 0.80 16.75
N LEU A 155 0.23 1.08 15.45
CA LEU A 155 -0.42 2.29 14.96
C LEU A 155 -1.94 2.20 15.18
N SER A 156 -2.56 3.35 15.46
CA SER A 156 -4.02 3.48 15.35
C SER A 156 -4.47 3.37 13.89
N LYS A 157 -5.74 3.07 13.66
CA LYS A 157 -6.28 3.01 12.29
C LYS A 157 -6.13 4.35 11.57
N THR A 158 -6.34 5.45 12.28
CA THR A 158 -6.18 6.82 11.77
C THR A 158 -4.72 7.10 11.41
N ALA A 159 -3.78 6.84 12.31
CA ALA A 159 -2.35 7.05 12.05
C ALA A 159 -1.86 6.23 10.85
N TYR A 160 -2.26 4.96 10.76
CA TYR A 160 -1.95 4.09 9.62
C TYR A 160 -2.48 4.68 8.30
N THR A 161 -3.72 5.17 8.30
CA THR A 161 -4.36 5.74 7.11
C THR A 161 -3.69 7.04 6.68
N ASN A 162 -3.27 7.88 7.63
CA ASN A 162 -2.51 9.11 7.35
C ASN A 162 -1.17 8.79 6.67
N HIS A 163 -0.45 7.78 7.19
CA HIS A 163 0.77 7.30 6.54
C HIS A 163 0.50 6.70 5.15
N GLU A 164 -0.58 5.93 4.96
CA GLU A 164 -0.96 5.41 3.62
C GLU A 164 -1.21 6.56 2.63
N ASN A 165 -1.92 7.61 3.03
CA ASN A 165 -2.19 8.77 2.17
C ASN A 165 -0.91 9.53 1.82
N LYS A 166 -0.03 9.75 2.81
CA LYS A 166 1.25 10.42 2.57
C LYS A 166 2.15 9.60 1.65
N LEU A 167 2.23 8.28 1.88
CA LEU A 167 2.96 7.36 1.02
C LEU A 167 2.42 7.38 -0.41
N MET A 168 1.10 7.40 -0.60
CA MET A 168 0.50 7.48 -1.94
C MET A 168 0.96 8.73 -2.70
N SER A 169 0.96 9.89 -2.05
CA SER A 169 1.44 11.15 -2.64
C SER A 169 2.91 11.05 -3.05
N VAL A 170 3.79 10.61 -2.14
CA VAL A 170 5.24 10.51 -2.40
C VAL A 170 5.54 9.47 -3.48
N ILE A 171 4.91 8.29 -3.43
CA ILE A 171 5.12 7.22 -4.43
C ILE A 171 4.66 7.70 -5.82
N SER A 172 3.55 8.43 -5.90
CA SER A 172 3.07 8.98 -7.17
C SER A 172 4.08 9.95 -7.77
N GLU A 173 4.62 10.87 -6.97
CA GLU A 173 5.66 11.81 -7.40
C GLU A 173 6.95 11.09 -7.85
N VAL A 174 7.47 10.17 -7.03
CA VAL A 174 8.68 9.40 -7.35
C VAL A 174 8.47 8.56 -8.62
N SER A 175 7.30 7.96 -8.80
CA SER A 175 6.99 7.19 -10.01
C SER A 175 6.95 8.08 -11.25
N GLU A 176 6.40 9.27 -11.14
CA GLU A 176 6.33 10.24 -12.23
C GLU A 176 7.73 10.74 -12.62
N LEU A 177 8.56 11.10 -11.65
CA LEU A 177 9.96 11.48 -11.89
C LEU A 177 10.77 10.35 -12.53
N SER A 178 10.56 9.10 -12.08
CA SER A 178 11.22 7.93 -12.66
C SER A 178 10.84 7.74 -14.13
N MET A 179 9.55 7.81 -14.46
CA MET A 179 9.06 7.70 -15.84
C MET A 179 9.50 8.88 -16.73
N GLN A 180 9.61 10.10 -16.18
CA GLN A 180 10.17 11.25 -16.90
C GLN A 180 11.64 11.04 -17.23
N LYS A 181 12.44 10.51 -16.28
CA LYS A 181 13.84 10.15 -16.54
C LYS A 181 13.95 9.07 -17.62
N ALA A 182 13.13 8.02 -17.55
CA ALA A 182 13.06 6.99 -18.57
C ALA A 182 12.71 7.55 -19.96
N ALA A 183 11.77 8.50 -20.04
CA ALA A 183 11.42 9.15 -21.31
C ALA A 183 12.56 10.02 -21.87
N LYS A 184 13.29 10.75 -21.00
CA LYS A 184 14.47 11.53 -21.39
C LYS A 184 15.59 10.65 -21.96
N GLU A 185 15.79 9.44 -21.40
CA GLU A 185 16.75 8.50 -21.97
C GLU A 185 16.38 8.07 -23.39
N VAL A 186 15.09 7.85 -23.67
CA VAL A 186 14.61 7.54 -25.03
C VAL A 186 14.85 8.71 -25.99
N LEU A 187 14.62 9.94 -25.53
CA LEU A 187 14.90 11.15 -26.32
C LEU A 187 16.39 11.29 -26.67
N ASN A 188 17.28 10.92 -25.76
CA ASN A 188 18.73 11.00 -25.98
C ASN A 188 19.24 9.96 -26.98
N ILE A 189 18.58 8.80 -27.08
CA ILE A 189 18.90 7.75 -28.08
C ILE A 189 18.48 8.18 -29.48
N HIS A 190 17.35 8.90 -29.59
CA HIS A 190 16.82 9.39 -30.85
C HIS A 190 16.78 10.93 -30.86
N PRO A 191 17.95 11.59 -30.93
CA PRO A 191 18.03 13.04 -30.88
C PRO A 191 17.24 13.63 -32.06
N SER A 192 16.18 14.37 -31.76
CA SER A 192 15.38 15.07 -32.75
C SER A 192 15.43 16.57 -32.52
N LYS A 193 15.43 17.34 -33.62
CA LYS A 193 15.50 18.82 -33.59
C LYS A 193 14.40 19.46 -32.74
N ASN A 194 13.25 18.78 -32.58
CA ASN A 194 12.06 19.30 -31.91
C ASN A 194 11.83 18.73 -30.50
N LYS A 195 12.82 18.03 -29.89
CA LYS A 195 12.65 17.33 -28.58
C LYS A 195 11.46 16.34 -28.56
N LEU A 196 11.11 15.80 -29.73
CA LEU A 196 10.07 14.80 -29.93
C LEU A 196 10.70 13.56 -30.54
N ALA A 197 10.87 12.49 -29.77
CA ALA A 197 11.37 11.23 -30.31
C ALA A 197 10.20 10.30 -30.65
N GLU A 198 10.34 9.60 -31.77
CA GLU A 198 9.49 8.45 -32.06
C GLU A 198 10.09 7.21 -31.39
N CYS A 199 9.25 6.39 -30.75
CA CYS A 199 9.71 5.12 -30.20
C CYS A 199 8.63 4.03 -30.23
N GLY A 200 9.10 2.79 -30.22
CA GLY A 200 8.23 1.63 -29.99
C GLY A 200 7.97 1.40 -28.51
N VAL A 201 6.74 1.03 -28.17
CA VAL A 201 6.35 0.69 -26.80
C VAL A 201 5.67 -0.67 -26.72
N SER A 202 6.03 -1.44 -25.69
CA SER A 202 5.24 -2.58 -25.23
C SER A 202 4.18 -2.12 -24.26
N VAL A 203 2.93 -2.50 -24.48
CA VAL A 203 1.81 -2.09 -23.60
C VAL A 203 1.14 -3.32 -23.04
N ASP A 204 1.06 -3.38 -21.71
CA ASP A 204 0.32 -4.45 -21.05
C ASP A 204 -0.42 -4.00 -19.80
N GLY A 205 -1.41 -4.79 -19.41
CA GLY A 205 -2.27 -4.55 -18.26
C GLY A 205 -2.10 -5.59 -17.16
N THR A 206 -2.17 -5.16 -15.91
CA THR A 206 -2.29 -6.04 -14.75
C THR A 206 -3.54 -5.70 -13.95
N TRP A 207 -4.11 -6.70 -13.29
CA TRP A 207 -5.34 -6.57 -12.51
C TRP A 207 -5.12 -7.06 -11.08
N GLN A 208 -5.80 -6.43 -10.13
CA GLN A 208 -5.73 -6.81 -8.71
C GLN A 208 -6.21 -8.26 -8.47
N ARG A 209 -7.15 -8.75 -9.27
CA ARG A 209 -7.71 -10.10 -9.16
C ARG A 209 -7.57 -10.83 -10.49
N ARG A 210 -7.35 -12.14 -10.41
CA ARG A 210 -7.42 -13.02 -11.58
C ARG A 210 -8.86 -13.12 -12.09
N GLY A 211 -8.99 -13.29 -13.41
CA GLY A 211 -10.28 -13.35 -14.10
C GLY A 211 -10.86 -11.97 -14.39
N TYR A 212 -11.96 -11.94 -15.14
CA TYR A 212 -12.57 -10.71 -15.65
C TYR A 212 -13.42 -9.94 -14.61
N THR A 213 -13.15 -10.12 -13.32
CA THR A 213 -13.95 -9.56 -12.21
C THR A 213 -13.21 -8.49 -11.41
N SER A 214 -11.98 -8.13 -11.79
CA SER A 214 -11.23 -7.09 -11.10
C SER A 214 -11.83 -5.71 -11.35
N MET A 215 -12.00 -4.93 -10.27
CA MET A 215 -12.43 -3.54 -10.34
C MET A 215 -11.25 -2.56 -10.39
N ASN A 216 -10.02 -3.07 -10.26
CA ASN A 216 -8.81 -2.28 -10.29
C ASN A 216 -7.85 -2.87 -11.33
N GLY A 217 -7.24 -2.00 -12.13
CA GLY A 217 -6.25 -2.36 -13.14
C GLY A 217 -5.17 -1.30 -13.27
N CYS A 218 -4.01 -1.69 -13.75
CA CYS A 218 -2.93 -0.79 -14.11
C CYS A 218 -2.44 -1.18 -15.50
N VAL A 219 -2.37 -0.21 -16.42
CA VAL A 219 -1.78 -0.39 -17.75
C VAL A 219 -0.44 0.30 -17.76
N ALA A 220 0.61 -0.34 -18.24
CA ALA A 220 1.94 0.22 -18.35
C ALA A 220 2.40 0.21 -19.81
N ALA A 221 3.11 1.27 -20.19
CA ALA A 221 3.86 1.35 -21.44
C ALA A 221 5.36 1.33 -21.13
N LEU A 222 6.06 0.41 -21.76
CA LEU A 222 7.51 0.23 -21.66
C LEU A 222 8.14 0.57 -22.99
N SER A 223 9.18 1.40 -23.01
CA SER A 223 9.95 1.63 -24.23
C SER A 223 10.70 0.37 -24.61
N ILE A 224 10.63 -0.02 -25.89
CA ILE A 224 11.38 -1.15 -26.42
C ILE A 224 12.88 -0.87 -26.45
N GLY A 225 13.27 0.37 -26.76
CA GLY A 225 14.68 0.73 -26.88
C GLY A 225 15.43 0.70 -25.55
N THR A 226 14.79 1.10 -24.46
CA THR A 226 15.43 1.15 -23.12
C THR A 226 14.99 0.05 -22.17
N GLY A 227 13.90 -0.66 -22.47
CA GLY A 227 13.27 -1.62 -21.56
C GLY A 227 12.63 -0.98 -20.32
N LYS A 228 12.56 0.35 -20.23
CA LYS A 228 12.06 1.09 -19.06
C LYS A 228 10.60 1.48 -19.21
N VAL A 229 9.88 1.53 -18.08
CA VAL A 229 8.50 2.04 -18.01
C VAL A 229 8.52 3.54 -18.27
N VAL A 230 7.80 3.97 -19.31
CA VAL A 230 7.68 5.38 -19.71
C VAL A 230 6.35 6.00 -19.34
N ASP A 231 5.29 5.22 -19.14
CA ASP A 231 4.03 5.73 -18.60
C ASP A 231 3.18 4.62 -18.00
N ILE A 232 2.29 4.98 -17.07
CA ILE A 232 1.30 4.06 -16.46
C ILE A 232 -0.07 4.72 -16.33
N GLU A 233 -1.14 3.94 -16.43
CA GLU A 233 -2.51 4.36 -16.17
C GLU A 233 -3.15 3.43 -15.15
N ILE A 234 -3.39 3.95 -13.96
CA ILE A 234 -4.09 3.25 -12.88
C ILE A 234 -5.59 3.52 -13.01
N MET A 235 -6.37 2.46 -13.11
CA MET A 235 -7.82 2.53 -13.25
C MET A 235 -8.54 1.82 -12.11
N SER A 236 -9.62 2.44 -11.65
CA SER A 236 -10.56 1.85 -10.71
C SER A 236 -11.99 2.09 -11.19
N SER A 237 -12.78 1.02 -11.25
CA SER A 237 -14.25 1.10 -11.32
C SER A 237 -14.90 0.99 -9.94
N TYR A 238 -14.10 0.91 -8.87
CA TYR A 238 -14.59 0.72 -7.52
C TYR A 238 -14.81 2.06 -6.82
N CYS A 239 -16.02 2.26 -6.31
CA CYS A 239 -16.32 3.31 -5.36
C CYS A 239 -17.07 2.72 -4.14
N PRO A 240 -16.56 2.90 -2.90
CA PRO A 240 -17.26 2.46 -1.70
C PRO A 240 -18.66 3.07 -1.56
N THR A 241 -18.81 4.37 -1.86
CA THR A 241 -20.08 5.09 -1.74
C THR A 241 -21.11 4.55 -2.71
N TYR A 242 -20.79 4.50 -4.02
CA TYR A 242 -21.72 3.95 -5.01
C TYR A 242 -22.04 2.47 -4.77
N ARG A 243 -21.10 1.69 -4.23
CA ARG A 243 -21.38 0.28 -3.88
C ARG A 243 -22.31 0.13 -2.67
N LYS A 244 -22.30 1.09 -1.74
CA LYS A 244 -23.28 1.13 -0.66
C LYS A 244 -24.64 1.55 -1.22
N LEU A 245 -24.70 2.63 -1.99
CA LEU A 245 -25.91 3.12 -2.64
C LEU A 245 -26.58 2.06 -3.52
N SER A 246 -25.80 1.31 -4.32
CA SER A 246 -26.34 0.25 -5.19
C SER A 246 -27.01 -0.90 -4.42
N LYS A 247 -26.83 -0.98 -3.10
CA LYS A 247 -27.45 -1.99 -2.24
C LYS A 247 -28.62 -1.45 -1.43
N MET A 248 -28.86 -0.15 -1.47
CA MET A 248 -29.99 0.46 -0.76
C MET A 248 -31.26 0.35 -1.61
N PRO A 249 -32.46 0.28 -0.97
CA PRO A 249 -33.72 0.33 -1.69
C PRO A 249 -33.83 1.62 -2.51
N LYS A 250 -34.37 1.51 -3.73
CA LYS A 250 -34.67 2.69 -4.57
C LYS A 250 -35.68 3.58 -3.81
N GLY A 251 -35.36 4.85 -3.63
CA GLY A 251 -36.20 5.82 -2.89
C GLY A 251 -35.61 6.33 -1.57
N ILE A 252 -34.52 5.73 -1.07
CA ILE A 252 -33.75 6.20 0.11
C ILE A 252 -32.34 6.61 -0.32
N VAL A 253 -32.20 7.19 -1.52
CA VAL A 253 -30.93 7.80 -1.93
C VAL A 253 -31.00 9.23 -1.42
N SER A 254 -30.23 9.56 -0.38
CA SER A 254 -30.16 10.96 0.03
C SER A 254 -29.45 11.72 -1.09
N GLU A 255 -30.17 12.65 -1.71
CA GLU A 255 -29.70 13.52 -2.78
C GLU A 255 -28.43 14.28 -2.35
N THR A 256 -28.30 14.53 -1.05
CA THR A 256 -27.11 15.08 -0.37
C THR A 256 -25.87 14.20 -0.42
N LEU A 257 -26.00 12.86 -0.39
CA LEU A 257 -24.83 11.97 -0.42
C LEU A 257 -24.18 11.93 -1.81
N GLU A 258 -24.96 12.12 -2.88
CA GLU A 258 -24.42 12.17 -4.25
C GLU A 258 -23.76 13.52 -4.54
N ALA A 259 -24.32 14.62 -4.03
CA ALA A 259 -23.81 15.97 -4.25
C ALA A 259 -22.41 16.19 -3.66
N ASP A 260 -22.13 15.69 -2.44
CA ASP A 260 -20.84 15.88 -1.77
C ASP A 260 -19.80 14.79 -2.08
N HIS A 261 -20.14 13.81 -2.92
CA HIS A 261 -19.29 12.64 -3.13
C HIS A 261 -18.17 12.87 -4.14
N VAL A 262 -16.93 12.96 -3.64
CA VAL A 262 -15.73 12.85 -4.48
C VAL A 262 -15.48 11.38 -4.85
N CYS A 263 -15.89 11.01 -6.06
CA CYS A 263 -15.73 9.65 -6.57
C CYS A 263 -14.26 9.32 -6.89
N ARG A 264 -13.77 8.23 -6.28
CA ARG A 264 -12.42 7.69 -6.55
C ARG A 264 -12.37 6.76 -7.76
N SER A 265 -13.52 6.42 -8.35
CA SER A 265 -13.59 5.63 -9.57
C SER A 265 -13.30 6.53 -10.77
N ASN A 266 -12.32 6.15 -11.57
CA ASN A 266 -11.90 6.89 -12.78
C ASN A 266 -12.16 6.08 -14.07
N PHE A 267 -12.86 4.95 -13.97
CA PHE A 267 -13.16 4.07 -15.09
C PHE A 267 -14.57 3.47 -14.97
N LYS A 268 -15.34 3.54 -16.06
CA LYS A 268 -16.65 2.89 -16.20
C LYS A 268 -16.55 1.81 -17.27
N GLY A 269 -16.89 0.57 -16.92
CA GLY A 269 -16.88 -0.57 -17.85
C GLY A 269 -16.37 -1.86 -17.23
N SER A 270 -16.20 -2.88 -18.07
CA SER A 270 -15.66 -4.18 -17.65
C SER A 270 -14.14 -4.15 -17.52
N SER A 271 -13.60 -5.05 -16.69
CA SER A 271 -12.16 -5.25 -16.50
C SER A 271 -11.40 -5.47 -17.82
N LEU A 272 -12.01 -6.20 -18.77
CA LEU A 272 -11.50 -6.45 -20.12
C LEU A 272 -11.22 -5.16 -20.91
N LYS A 273 -12.07 -4.14 -20.74
CA LYS A 273 -11.94 -2.86 -21.45
C LYS A 273 -10.86 -1.96 -20.85
N MET A 274 -10.41 -2.23 -19.62
CA MET A 274 -9.39 -1.40 -18.96
C MET A 274 -8.09 -1.35 -19.77
N LYS A 275 -7.61 -2.47 -20.34
CA LYS A 275 -6.36 -2.47 -21.12
C LYS A 275 -6.44 -1.51 -22.32
N ALA A 276 -7.51 -1.59 -23.11
CA ALA A 276 -7.70 -0.74 -24.28
C ALA A 276 -7.89 0.74 -23.93
N VAL A 277 -8.64 1.04 -22.86
CA VAL A 277 -8.84 2.43 -22.40
C VAL A 277 -7.57 3.01 -21.79
N GLY A 278 -6.83 2.22 -21.00
CA GLY A 278 -5.56 2.65 -20.42
C GLY A 278 -4.50 2.91 -21.49
N ALA A 279 -4.40 2.03 -22.50
CA ALA A 279 -3.54 2.25 -23.65
C ALA A 279 -3.90 3.56 -24.37
N ASN A 280 -5.18 3.80 -24.65
CA ASN A 280 -5.65 5.04 -25.26
C ASN A 280 -5.28 6.30 -24.44
N ARG A 281 -5.46 6.27 -23.12
CA ARG A 281 -5.10 7.40 -22.23
C ARG A 281 -3.61 7.68 -22.22
N ILE A 282 -2.78 6.64 -22.19
CA ILE A 282 -1.32 6.74 -22.25
C ILE A 282 -0.88 7.33 -23.59
N PHE A 283 -1.42 6.83 -24.70
CA PHE A 283 -1.07 7.29 -26.05
C PHE A 283 -1.49 8.75 -26.29
N LYS A 284 -2.68 9.15 -25.83
CA LYS A 284 -3.15 10.54 -26.01
C LYS A 284 -2.30 11.59 -25.32
N ARG A 285 -1.68 11.25 -24.18
CA ARG A 285 -0.86 12.19 -23.39
C ARG A 285 0.63 12.04 -23.61
N SER A 286 1.07 11.07 -24.40
CA SER A 286 2.49 10.71 -24.57
C SER A 286 3.36 11.90 -25.01
N ILE A 287 2.93 12.64 -26.02
CA ILE A 287 3.68 13.78 -26.57
C ILE A 287 3.78 14.89 -25.52
N VAL A 288 2.66 15.30 -24.94
CA VAL A 288 2.62 16.41 -23.98
C VAL A 288 3.33 16.05 -22.67
N LYS A 289 3.09 14.84 -22.15
CA LYS A 289 3.58 14.40 -20.84
C LYS A 289 5.02 13.88 -20.87
N ARG A 290 5.44 13.26 -21.98
CA ARG A 290 6.72 12.55 -22.09
C ARG A 290 7.63 13.07 -23.19
N GLY A 291 7.14 13.88 -24.12
CA GLY A 291 7.89 14.26 -25.33
C GLY A 291 8.09 13.10 -26.30
N LEU A 292 7.27 12.05 -26.22
CA LEU A 292 7.43 10.83 -27.02
C LEU A 292 6.20 10.59 -27.90
N LYS A 293 6.44 10.26 -29.17
CA LYS A 293 5.42 9.75 -30.09
C LYS A 293 5.58 8.24 -30.21
N TYR A 294 4.59 7.49 -29.75
CA TYR A 294 4.63 6.02 -29.78
C TYR A 294 4.27 5.48 -31.17
N SER A 295 5.25 5.30 -32.05
CA SER A 295 5.04 4.88 -33.44
C SER A 295 4.77 3.39 -33.61
N HIS A 296 5.28 2.55 -32.70
CA HIS A 296 5.09 1.10 -32.76
C HIS A 296 4.47 0.57 -31.47
N TYR A 297 3.40 -0.23 -31.61
CA TYR A 297 2.72 -0.90 -30.49
C TYR A 297 3.11 -2.38 -30.48
N TYR A 298 3.86 -2.80 -29.46
CA TYR A 298 4.21 -4.19 -29.23
C TYR A 298 3.21 -4.81 -28.26
N GLY A 299 2.46 -5.79 -28.76
CA GLY A 299 1.36 -6.40 -28.03
C GLY A 299 1.34 -7.91 -28.08
N ASP A 300 0.46 -8.45 -27.25
CA ASP A 300 -0.07 -9.79 -27.41
C ASP A 300 -0.93 -9.91 -28.69
N GLY A 301 -1.35 -11.13 -29.01
CA GLY A 301 -2.20 -11.38 -30.17
C GLY A 301 -3.55 -10.65 -30.11
N ASP A 302 -4.02 -10.26 -28.92
CA ASP A 302 -5.23 -9.45 -28.77
C ASP A 302 -5.02 -8.04 -29.35
N SER A 303 -5.83 -7.71 -30.35
CA SER A 303 -5.68 -6.44 -31.08
C SER A 303 -6.53 -5.33 -30.49
N LYS A 304 -7.35 -5.56 -29.47
CA LYS A 304 -8.25 -4.54 -28.89
C LYS A 304 -7.50 -3.32 -28.36
N GLY A 305 -6.35 -3.53 -27.73
CA GLY A 305 -5.49 -2.44 -27.26
C GLY A 305 -4.85 -1.65 -28.40
N PHE A 306 -4.42 -2.34 -29.46
CA PHE A 306 -3.87 -1.70 -30.66
C PHE A 306 -4.94 -0.88 -31.41
N ILE A 307 -6.12 -1.46 -31.63
CA ILE A 307 -7.22 -0.80 -32.35
C ILE A 307 -7.60 0.53 -31.68
N SER A 308 -7.54 0.61 -30.34
CA SER A 308 -7.85 1.86 -29.62
C SER A 308 -6.78 2.94 -29.77
N VAL A 309 -5.59 2.64 -30.28
CA VAL A 309 -4.47 3.59 -30.40
C VAL A 309 -3.95 3.80 -31.83
N LYS A 310 -4.37 2.98 -32.80
CA LYS A 310 -3.83 2.97 -34.17
C LYS A 310 -3.84 4.34 -34.86
N ASP A 311 -4.83 5.18 -34.55
CA ASP A 311 -5.03 6.48 -35.17
C ASP A 311 -4.68 7.67 -34.25
N THR A 312 -3.95 7.44 -33.14
CA THR A 312 -3.74 8.47 -32.08
C THR A 312 -3.10 9.74 -32.61
N TYR A 313 -2.13 9.64 -33.52
CA TYR A 313 -1.35 10.77 -34.04
C TYR A 313 -1.69 11.07 -35.51
N GLY A 314 -2.88 10.63 -35.97
CA GLY A 314 -3.28 10.62 -37.37
C GLY A 314 -3.62 9.22 -37.86
N LYS A 315 -4.25 9.13 -39.03
CA LYS A 315 -4.72 7.87 -39.62
C LYS A 315 -3.56 6.87 -39.76
N ASP A 316 -3.72 5.68 -39.19
CA ASP A 316 -2.77 4.56 -39.21
C ASP A 316 -1.35 4.96 -38.77
N SER A 317 -1.25 5.94 -37.86
CA SER A 317 0.00 6.49 -37.35
C SER A 317 0.78 5.55 -36.42
N VAL A 318 0.16 4.49 -35.92
CA VAL A 318 0.80 3.49 -35.06
C VAL A 318 0.79 2.13 -35.75
N THR A 319 1.97 1.53 -35.86
CA THR A 319 2.12 0.18 -36.44
C THR A 319 2.08 -0.89 -35.35
N LYS A 320 1.29 -1.96 -35.56
CA LYS A 320 1.27 -3.10 -34.64
C LYS A 320 2.48 -4.00 -34.88
N GLN A 321 3.12 -4.41 -33.80
CA GLN A 321 4.15 -5.43 -33.76
C GLN A 321 3.75 -6.54 -32.78
N GLU A 322 4.15 -7.77 -33.09
CA GLU A 322 3.76 -8.95 -32.32
C GLU A 322 4.87 -9.35 -31.34
N CYS A 323 4.48 -9.71 -30.12
CA CYS A 323 5.40 -10.25 -29.13
C CYS A 323 6.02 -11.58 -29.59
N ILE A 324 7.35 -11.69 -29.55
CA ILE A 324 8.10 -12.91 -29.93
C ILE A 324 7.56 -14.15 -29.20
N GLY A 325 7.27 -14.05 -27.90
CA GLY A 325 6.71 -15.17 -27.14
C GLY A 325 5.34 -15.63 -27.63
N HIS A 326 4.51 -14.71 -28.16
CA HIS A 326 3.23 -15.07 -28.78
C HIS A 326 3.40 -15.67 -30.17
N VAL A 327 4.39 -15.21 -30.94
CA VAL A 327 4.78 -15.85 -32.20
C VAL A 327 5.23 -17.28 -31.95
N GLN A 328 6.15 -17.50 -31.00
CA GLN A 328 6.63 -18.83 -30.61
C GLN A 328 5.49 -19.77 -30.19
N LYS A 329 4.58 -19.31 -29.32
CA LYS A 329 3.41 -20.10 -28.89
C LYS A 329 2.52 -20.50 -30.07
N ARG A 330 2.25 -19.58 -31.00
CA ARG A 330 1.44 -19.87 -32.20
C ARG A 330 2.13 -20.84 -33.14
N VAL A 331 3.41 -20.62 -33.41
CA VAL A 331 4.23 -21.50 -34.27
C VAL A 331 4.30 -22.89 -33.65
N GLY A 332 4.64 -23.01 -32.37
CA GLY A 332 4.68 -24.28 -31.65
C GLY A 332 3.34 -25.02 -31.65
N ALA A 333 2.23 -24.30 -31.42
CA ALA A 333 0.90 -24.90 -31.48
C ALA A 333 0.52 -25.39 -32.89
N ARG A 334 0.96 -24.71 -33.95
CA ARG A 334 0.73 -25.15 -35.35
C ARG A 334 1.60 -26.36 -35.70
N LEU A 335 2.89 -26.33 -35.36
CA LEU A 335 3.81 -27.44 -35.59
C LEU A 335 3.38 -28.70 -34.84
N GLY A 336 2.85 -28.57 -33.63
CA GLY A 336 2.33 -29.70 -32.86
C GLY A 336 1.10 -30.39 -33.48
N LYS A 337 0.35 -29.70 -34.36
CA LYS A 337 -0.78 -30.28 -35.10
C LYS A 337 -0.38 -31.03 -36.37
N LEU A 338 0.89 -30.93 -36.77
CA LEU A 338 1.45 -31.62 -37.93
C LEU A 338 2.10 -32.97 -37.56
N LYS A 339 2.01 -33.37 -36.29
CA LYS A 339 2.37 -34.71 -35.80
C LYS A 339 1.13 -35.57 -35.67
#